data_AF-K1ZE17-F1
#
_entry.id   AF-K1ZE17-F1
#
_cell.length_a   1.000
_cell.length_b   1.000
_cell.length_c   1.000
_cell.angle_alpha   90.00
_cell.angle_beta   90.00
_cell.angle_gamma   90.00
#
_symmetry.space_group_name_H-M   'P 1'
#
loop_
_entity.id
_entity.type
_entity.pdbx_description
1 polymer ?
#
loop_
_entity_poly.entity_id
_entity_poly.type
_entity_poly.pdbx_seq_one_letter_code
_entity_poly.pdbx_strand_id
1 'polypeptide(L)'
;MRVALKLSILFISAVLLLPANFVFASTTVTDVYDQPSSLKVSTSSNHRFVFTTSVAIPAADMITITFPSGFDLTSIIEDDVDISDDGIDLTTASDCTGVDQVGFSVSSQSLIFEICAGDGGSIVLGSEVIIEIGTNASAYGSGTNRITNPAGAATYFIWLTSSTNDLFGSVPLPIVSDDDGNVSLSIPASSGGSSPGG
;
A
#
# COMPACT_ATOMS: atom_id res chain seq x y z
N MET A 1 -42.47 54.49 52.04
CA MET A 1 -43.06 53.67 50.95
C MET A 1 -42.65 54.32 49.63
N ARG A 2 -41.97 53.71 48.66
CA ARG A 2 -41.46 52.36 48.41
C ARG A 2 -40.19 52.50 47.55
N VAL A 3 -39.18 51.67 47.83
CA VAL A 3 -37.95 51.50 47.03
C VAL A 3 -38.32 50.87 45.69
N ALA A 4 -37.79 51.39 44.58
CA ALA A 4 -37.85 50.73 43.27
C ALA A 4 -36.43 50.39 42.82
N LEU A 5 -36.00 49.18 43.18
CA LEU A 5 -34.73 48.57 42.78
C LEU A 5 -34.88 48.11 41.32
N LYS A 6 -34.20 48.77 40.38
CA LYS A 6 -34.11 48.30 38.98
C LYS A 6 -33.15 47.11 38.92
N LEU A 7 -33.70 45.90 38.83
CA LEU A 7 -32.96 44.66 38.63
C LEU A 7 -32.70 44.50 37.12
N SER A 8 -31.49 44.84 36.66
CA SER A 8 -31.04 44.56 35.30
C SER A 8 -30.67 43.09 35.17
N ILE A 9 -31.48 42.31 34.45
CA ILE A 9 -31.21 40.91 34.13
C ILE A 9 -30.21 40.89 32.96
N LEU A 10 -28.97 40.50 33.25
CA LEU A 10 -27.95 40.21 32.24
C LEU A 10 -28.13 38.75 31.78
N PHE A 11 -28.70 38.53 30.60
CA PHE A 11 -28.74 37.21 29.96
C PHE A 11 -27.35 36.88 29.40
N ILE A 12 -26.52 36.19 30.18
CA ILE A 12 -25.30 35.55 29.67
C ILE A 12 -25.74 34.27 28.96
N SER A 13 -25.81 34.32 27.63
CA SER A 13 -25.95 33.11 26.81
C SER A 13 -24.63 32.35 26.88
N ALA A 14 -24.55 31.36 27.77
CA ALA A 14 -23.44 30.42 27.80
C ALA A 14 -23.56 29.52 26.56
N VAL A 15 -22.83 29.87 25.50
CA VAL A 15 -22.62 28.97 24.35
C VAL A 15 -21.78 27.80 24.87
N LEU A 16 -22.43 26.68 25.08
CA LEU A 16 -21.81 25.42 25.45
C LEU A 16 -21.03 24.89 24.22
N LEU A 17 -19.75 25.26 24.12
CA LEU A 17 -18.80 24.63 23.21
C LEU A 17 -18.52 23.20 23.71
N LEU A 18 -19.41 22.28 23.36
CA LEU A 18 -19.09 20.85 23.45
C LEU A 18 -17.96 20.60 22.45
N PRO A 19 -16.82 20.00 22.85
CA PRO A 19 -15.87 19.50 21.87
C PRO A 19 -16.60 18.43 21.05
N ALA A 20 -16.92 18.75 19.81
CA ALA A 20 -17.35 17.76 18.84
C ALA A 20 -16.13 16.86 18.58
N ASN A 21 -16.05 15.76 19.32
CA ASN A 21 -15.16 14.66 18.96
C ASN A 21 -15.74 14.05 17.68
N PHE A 22 -15.33 14.59 16.53
CA PHE A 22 -15.59 13.94 15.25
C PHE A 22 -14.81 12.63 15.26
N VAL A 23 -15.52 11.51 15.42
CA VAL A 23 -14.97 10.20 15.13
C VAL A 23 -15.10 10.02 13.63
N PHE A 24 -14.00 10.15 12.91
CA PHE A 24 -13.93 9.70 11.52
C PHE A 24 -13.89 8.18 11.54
N ALA A 25 -14.82 7.55 10.81
CA ALA A 25 -14.78 6.11 10.61
C ALA A 25 -13.75 5.84 9.51
N SER A 26 -12.67 5.13 9.82
CA SER A 26 -11.76 4.62 8.80
C SER A 26 -12.50 3.63 7.90
N THR A 27 -12.27 3.76 6.60
CA THR A 27 -12.81 2.83 5.60
C THR A 27 -11.73 1.83 5.24
N THR A 28 -12.04 0.53 5.25
CA THR A 28 -11.06 -0.50 4.89
C THR A 28 -11.11 -0.79 3.40
N VAL A 29 -9.96 -0.93 2.75
CA VAL A 29 -9.90 -1.52 1.40
C VAL A 29 -10.50 -2.92 1.40
N THR A 30 -10.97 -3.37 0.25
CA THR A 30 -11.30 -4.79 0.01
C THR A 30 -10.26 -5.43 -0.88
N ASP A 31 -10.21 -6.77 -0.89
CA ASP A 31 -9.34 -7.56 -1.78
C ASP A 31 -7.85 -7.16 -1.75
N VAL A 32 -7.36 -6.83 -0.54
CA VAL A 32 -5.99 -6.37 -0.33
C VAL A 32 -5.01 -7.54 -0.23
N TYR A 33 -4.01 -7.57 -1.11
CA TYR A 33 -2.94 -8.56 -1.08
C TYR A 33 -1.64 -8.06 -1.74
N ASP A 34 -0.54 -8.75 -1.46
CA ASP A 34 0.77 -8.57 -2.10
C ASP A 34 1.23 -9.90 -2.69
N GLN A 35 1.92 -9.85 -3.82
CA GLN A 35 2.55 -10.99 -4.48
C GLN A 35 4.06 -10.72 -4.66
N PRO A 36 4.87 -10.96 -3.62
CA PRO A 36 6.31 -10.80 -3.74
C PRO A 36 6.92 -11.91 -4.61
N SER A 37 7.94 -11.57 -5.41
CA SER A 37 8.71 -12.58 -6.15
C SER A 37 9.55 -13.50 -5.26
N SER A 38 9.87 -13.08 -4.04
CA SER A 38 10.58 -13.87 -3.03
C SER A 38 10.10 -13.53 -1.62
N LEU A 39 9.92 -14.56 -0.80
CA LEU A 39 9.65 -14.48 0.64
C LEU A 39 10.89 -14.79 1.48
N LYS A 40 12.04 -15.04 0.85
CA LYS A 40 13.29 -15.39 1.53
C LYS A 40 13.91 -14.20 2.24
N VAL A 41 14.45 -14.44 3.43
CA VAL A 41 15.24 -13.46 4.18
C VAL A 41 16.37 -12.87 3.33
N SER A 42 16.64 -11.58 3.51
CA SER A 42 17.77 -10.87 2.86
C SER A 42 17.82 -11.00 1.33
N THR A 43 16.68 -11.22 0.68
CA THR A 43 16.58 -11.41 -0.77
C THR A 43 15.78 -10.26 -1.38
N SER A 44 16.24 -9.73 -2.51
CA SER A 44 15.52 -8.68 -3.23
C SER A 44 14.30 -9.26 -3.94
N SER A 45 13.15 -8.60 -3.76
CA SER A 45 11.85 -9.03 -4.27
C SER A 45 11.16 -7.91 -5.04
N ASN A 46 10.55 -8.28 -6.17
CA ASN A 46 9.48 -7.48 -6.77
C ASN A 46 8.23 -7.59 -5.88
N HIS A 47 7.36 -6.61 -5.93
CA HIS A 47 6.05 -6.64 -5.28
C HIS A 47 4.95 -6.28 -6.26
N ARG A 48 3.75 -6.81 -6.01
CA ARG A 48 2.54 -6.48 -6.75
C ARG A 48 1.42 -6.38 -5.73
N PHE A 49 1.17 -5.16 -5.27
CA PHE A 49 0.09 -4.84 -4.35
C PHE A 49 -1.19 -4.64 -5.15
N VAL A 50 -2.27 -5.27 -4.70
CA VAL A 50 -3.60 -5.07 -5.26
C VAL A 50 -4.55 -4.77 -4.12
N PHE A 51 -5.43 -3.81 -4.35
CA PHE A 51 -6.53 -3.49 -3.43
C PHE A 51 -7.68 -2.83 -4.18
N THR A 52 -8.88 -2.99 -3.67
CA THR A 52 -10.06 -2.28 -4.16
C THR A 52 -10.41 -1.14 -3.20
N THR A 53 -10.60 0.06 -3.74
CA THR A 53 -10.92 1.24 -2.96
C THR A 53 -12.36 1.17 -2.43
N SER A 54 -12.57 1.42 -1.14
CA SER A 54 -13.91 1.52 -0.54
C SER A 54 -14.43 2.96 -0.48
N VAL A 55 -13.59 3.91 -0.87
CA VAL A 55 -13.84 5.36 -0.99
C VAL A 55 -13.06 5.88 -2.20
N ALA A 56 -13.48 6.98 -2.80
CA ALA A 56 -12.71 7.60 -3.87
C ALA A 56 -11.40 8.20 -3.31
N ILE A 57 -10.33 8.20 -4.12
CA ILE A 57 -9.05 8.85 -3.81
C ILE A 57 -8.96 10.09 -4.72
N PRO A 58 -9.30 11.28 -4.21
CA PRO A 58 -9.31 12.50 -5.01
C PRO A 58 -7.90 12.96 -5.34
N ALA A 59 -7.82 13.92 -6.27
CA ALA A 59 -6.56 14.62 -6.51
C ALA A 59 -6.07 15.36 -5.25
N ALA A 60 -4.75 15.47 -5.12
CA ALA A 60 -4.00 15.89 -3.93
C ALA A 60 -4.08 14.94 -2.71
N ASP A 61 -4.70 13.77 -2.82
CA ASP A 61 -4.60 12.73 -1.79
C ASP A 61 -3.31 11.92 -1.95
N MET A 62 -2.78 11.39 -0.85
CA MET A 62 -1.63 10.49 -0.86
C MET A 62 -2.08 9.07 -0.56
N ILE A 63 -1.63 8.10 -1.36
CA ILE A 63 -1.62 6.68 -1.01
C ILE A 63 -0.25 6.36 -0.43
N THR A 64 -0.20 5.79 0.77
CA THR A 64 1.06 5.42 1.42
C THR A 64 1.08 3.92 1.71
N ILE A 65 2.10 3.25 1.18
CA ILE A 65 2.45 1.86 1.54
C ILE A 65 3.62 1.90 2.52
N THR A 66 3.40 1.46 3.75
CA THR A 66 4.41 1.44 4.81
C THR A 66 4.86 0.01 5.09
N PHE A 67 6.13 -0.25 4.78
CA PHE A 67 6.80 -1.46 5.19
C PHE A 67 7.24 -1.35 6.66
N PRO A 68 7.26 -2.45 7.43
CA PRO A 68 7.85 -2.42 8.76
C PRO A 68 9.37 -2.33 8.68
N SER A 69 10.01 -2.04 9.81
CA SER A 69 11.47 -1.99 9.91
C SER A 69 12.11 -3.32 9.48
N GLY A 70 13.20 -3.25 8.73
CA GLY A 70 13.99 -4.40 8.29
C GLY A 70 13.92 -4.63 6.79
N PHE A 71 12.88 -4.15 6.11
CA PHE A 71 12.88 -4.04 4.65
C PHE A 71 13.82 -2.91 4.21
N ASP A 72 14.57 -3.12 3.14
CA ASP A 72 15.43 -2.09 2.54
C ASP A 72 14.76 -1.53 1.28
N LEU A 73 14.40 -0.25 1.35
CA LEU A 73 13.76 0.52 0.28
C LEU A 73 14.71 1.57 -0.30
N THR A 74 15.98 1.61 0.14
CA THR A 74 16.87 2.77 -0.10
C THR A 74 17.22 3.01 -1.56
N SER A 75 17.12 1.99 -2.41
CA SER A 75 17.38 2.09 -3.84
C SER A 75 16.13 2.35 -4.68
N ILE A 76 14.93 2.30 -4.10
CA ILE A 76 13.68 2.49 -4.85
C ILE A 76 13.57 3.95 -5.27
N ILE A 77 13.38 4.15 -6.57
CA ILE A 77 13.07 5.43 -7.19
C ILE A 77 11.78 5.31 -8.00
N GLU A 78 11.36 6.40 -8.64
CA GLU A 78 10.11 6.44 -9.40
C GLU A 78 10.08 5.45 -10.57
N ASP A 79 11.17 5.31 -11.34
CA ASP A 79 11.27 4.29 -12.40
C ASP A 79 11.02 2.84 -11.93
N ASP A 80 11.13 2.57 -10.62
CA ASP A 80 10.91 1.25 -10.03
C ASP A 80 9.47 1.02 -9.57
N VAL A 81 8.53 1.94 -9.83
CA VAL A 81 7.13 1.78 -9.47
C VAL A 81 6.20 2.08 -10.64
N ASP A 82 5.12 1.31 -10.74
CA ASP A 82 3.98 1.66 -11.57
C ASP A 82 2.71 1.58 -10.73
N ILE A 83 1.71 2.37 -11.11
CA ILE A 83 0.37 2.34 -10.52
C ILE A 83 -0.67 2.34 -11.64
N SER A 84 -1.66 1.46 -11.55
CA SER A 84 -2.80 1.42 -12.46
C SER A 84 -4.13 1.44 -11.71
N ASP A 85 -5.13 2.02 -12.37
CA ASP A 85 -6.53 2.09 -11.95
C ASP A 85 -7.39 1.34 -12.98
N ASP A 86 -8.07 0.29 -12.55
CA ASP A 86 -8.91 -0.57 -13.39
C ASP A 86 -8.19 -1.10 -14.64
N GLY A 87 -6.89 -1.40 -14.48
CA GLY A 87 -6.02 -1.92 -15.55
C GLY A 87 -5.51 -0.86 -16.53
N ILE A 88 -5.69 0.43 -16.24
CA ILE A 88 -5.10 1.53 -16.99
C ILE A 88 -3.96 2.13 -16.16
N ASP A 89 -2.75 2.10 -16.71
CA ASP A 89 -1.59 2.69 -16.05
C ASP A 89 -1.77 4.22 -15.95
N LEU A 90 -1.40 4.77 -14.79
CA LEU A 90 -1.32 6.21 -14.54
C LEU A 90 0.11 6.67 -14.75
N THR A 91 0.31 7.83 -15.37
CA THR A 91 1.65 8.41 -15.51
C THR A 91 2.26 8.75 -14.15
N THR A 92 3.53 8.41 -13.97
CA THR A 92 4.29 8.66 -12.73
C THR A 92 5.42 9.66 -12.95
N ALA A 93 5.78 10.40 -11.90
CA ALA A 93 6.94 11.28 -11.85
C ALA A 93 7.47 11.41 -10.42
N SER A 94 8.69 11.93 -10.23
CA SER A 94 9.30 12.09 -8.90
C SER A 94 8.59 13.08 -7.98
N ASP A 95 7.69 13.91 -8.53
CA ASP A 95 6.83 14.84 -7.79
C ASP A 95 5.64 15.29 -8.66
N CYS A 96 4.73 16.07 -8.08
CA CYS A 96 3.59 16.67 -8.78
C CYS A 96 3.87 18.07 -9.33
N THR A 97 5.09 18.35 -9.83
CA THR A 97 5.39 19.64 -10.49
C THR A 97 5.15 19.62 -12.00
N GLY A 98 4.98 18.43 -12.58
CA GLY A 98 4.77 18.18 -14.00
C GLY A 98 3.29 18.14 -14.42
N VAL A 99 2.99 17.21 -15.33
CA VAL A 99 1.63 16.91 -15.82
C VAL A 99 1.28 15.42 -15.61
N ASP A 100 2.11 14.73 -14.84
CA ASP A 100 1.95 13.32 -14.54
C ASP A 100 0.85 13.12 -13.51
N GLN A 101 0.16 12.00 -13.57
CA GLN A 101 -1.03 11.74 -12.77
C GLN A 101 -0.68 11.43 -11.31
N VAL A 102 0.51 10.89 -11.06
CA VAL A 102 0.96 10.47 -9.73
C VAL A 102 2.42 10.89 -9.48
N GLY A 103 2.66 11.62 -8.40
CA GLY A 103 3.98 11.90 -7.87
C GLY A 103 4.44 10.79 -6.94
N PHE A 104 5.69 10.38 -7.01
CA PHE A 104 6.25 9.32 -6.19
C PHE A 104 7.42 9.79 -5.33
N SER A 105 7.42 9.40 -4.06
CA SER A 105 8.56 9.62 -3.18
C SER A 105 8.73 8.48 -2.16
N VAL A 106 9.94 8.34 -1.65
CA VAL A 106 10.27 7.40 -0.57
C VAL A 106 10.65 8.18 0.68
N SER A 107 10.03 7.82 1.81
CA SER A 107 10.34 8.39 3.12
C SER A 107 10.52 7.28 4.15
N SER A 108 11.78 6.98 4.48
CA SER A 108 12.16 5.88 5.37
C SER A 108 11.57 4.54 4.88
N GLN A 109 10.55 4.00 5.56
CA GLN A 109 9.91 2.73 5.20
C GLN A 109 8.60 2.92 4.41
N SER A 110 8.30 4.13 3.97
CA SER A 110 7.06 4.44 3.26
C SER A 110 7.33 4.78 1.80
N LEU A 111 6.58 4.14 0.93
CA LEU A 111 6.38 4.53 -0.46
C LEU A 111 5.15 5.42 -0.52
N ILE A 112 5.29 6.62 -1.04
CA ILE A 112 4.26 7.66 -1.04
C ILE A 112 3.92 8.00 -2.49
N PHE A 113 2.65 7.80 -2.84
CA PHE A 113 2.07 8.10 -4.13
C PHE A 113 1.10 9.26 -3.95
N GLU A 114 1.48 10.45 -4.40
CA GLU A 114 0.63 11.65 -4.39
C GLU A 114 -0.18 11.71 -5.69
N ILE A 115 -1.50 11.71 -5.60
CA ILE A 115 -2.34 11.92 -6.79
C ILE A 115 -2.26 13.39 -7.20
N CYS A 116 -1.67 13.69 -8.35
CA CYS A 116 -1.35 15.08 -8.72
C CYS A 116 -2.60 15.92 -9.01
N ALA A 117 -2.59 17.14 -8.46
CA ALA A 117 -3.74 18.03 -8.46
C ALA A 117 -4.00 18.63 -9.85
N GLY A 118 -5.04 18.12 -10.52
CA GLY A 118 -5.50 18.66 -11.82
C GLY A 118 -5.03 17.87 -13.03
N ASP A 119 -4.23 16.81 -12.83
CA ASP A 119 -3.62 16.02 -13.91
C ASP A 119 -4.40 14.73 -14.24
N GLY A 120 -5.55 14.51 -13.58
CA GLY A 120 -6.47 13.43 -13.92
C GLY A 120 -6.10 12.06 -13.36
N GLY A 121 -5.32 12.00 -12.28
CA GLY A 121 -5.00 10.75 -11.57
C GLY A 121 -6.01 10.31 -10.50
N SER A 122 -7.16 10.99 -10.37
CA SER A 122 -8.14 10.66 -9.32
C SER A 122 -8.75 9.27 -9.52
N ILE A 123 -8.76 8.46 -8.46
CA ILE A 123 -9.27 7.09 -8.46
C ILE A 123 -10.68 7.10 -7.87
N VAL A 124 -11.63 6.45 -8.53
CA VAL A 124 -13.04 6.42 -8.08
C VAL A 124 -13.28 5.36 -7.00
N LEU A 125 -14.45 5.42 -6.35
CA LEU A 125 -14.85 4.37 -5.41
C LEU A 125 -15.08 3.05 -6.15
N GLY A 126 -14.55 1.96 -5.61
CA GLY A 126 -14.72 0.61 -6.15
C GLY A 126 -13.70 0.24 -7.23
N SER A 127 -12.77 1.13 -7.54
CA SER A 127 -11.65 0.88 -8.44
C SER A 127 -10.72 -0.20 -7.90
N GLU A 128 -10.22 -1.07 -8.76
CA GLU A 128 -9.06 -1.92 -8.49
C GLU A 128 -7.79 -1.13 -8.75
N VAL A 129 -6.96 -0.97 -7.72
CA VAL A 129 -5.66 -0.33 -7.82
C VAL A 129 -4.58 -1.39 -7.74
N ILE A 130 -3.67 -1.38 -8.71
CA ILE A 130 -2.51 -2.26 -8.75
C ILE A 130 -1.26 -1.39 -8.66
N ILE A 131 -0.37 -1.70 -7.72
CA ILE A 131 0.92 -1.06 -7.57
C ILE A 131 2.01 -2.12 -7.76
N GLU A 132 2.83 -1.93 -8.77
CA GLU A 132 3.98 -2.77 -9.08
C GLU A 132 5.25 -2.09 -8.59
N ILE A 133 6.12 -2.86 -7.92
CA ILE A 133 7.38 -2.34 -7.39
C ILE A 133 8.51 -3.29 -7.79
N GLY A 134 9.50 -2.71 -8.44
CA GLY A 134 10.75 -3.35 -8.80
C GLY A 134 10.86 -3.58 -10.29
N THR A 135 11.48 -4.68 -10.72
CA THR A 135 11.74 -4.93 -12.14
C THR A 135 10.50 -5.33 -12.94
N ASN A 136 9.33 -5.41 -12.31
CA ASN A 136 8.05 -5.56 -12.98
C ASN A 136 7.38 -4.22 -13.31
N ALA A 137 7.87 -3.09 -12.79
CA ALA A 137 7.48 -1.77 -13.26
C ALA A 137 8.07 -1.51 -14.66
N SER A 138 7.21 -1.34 -15.67
CA SER A 138 7.56 -1.19 -17.08
C SER A 138 6.68 -0.20 -17.88
N ALA A 139 5.66 0.42 -17.27
CA ALA A 139 4.71 1.27 -17.99
C ALA A 139 5.26 2.67 -18.28
N TYR A 140 5.81 3.35 -17.27
CA TYR A 140 6.32 4.72 -17.40
C TYR A 140 7.82 4.89 -17.14
N GLY A 141 8.43 3.85 -16.57
CA GLY A 141 9.86 3.70 -16.41
C GLY A 141 10.32 2.28 -16.78
N SER A 142 11.55 1.94 -16.42
CA SER A 142 11.99 0.55 -16.45
C SER A 142 12.68 0.24 -15.14
N GLY A 143 11.96 -0.44 -14.25
CA GLY A 143 12.42 -0.75 -12.93
C GLY A 143 13.69 -1.60 -12.94
N THR A 144 14.65 -1.23 -12.10
CA THR A 144 15.95 -1.90 -11.96
C THR A 144 16.27 -2.25 -10.53
N ASN A 145 15.68 -1.57 -9.56
CA ASN A 145 15.84 -1.82 -8.13
C ASN A 145 14.68 -2.66 -7.61
N ARG A 146 14.83 -3.21 -6.41
CA ARG A 146 13.86 -4.08 -5.76
C ARG A 146 13.98 -3.89 -4.26
N ILE A 147 12.90 -4.12 -3.53
CA ILE A 147 12.91 -4.07 -2.08
C ILE A 147 13.64 -5.31 -1.56
N THR A 148 14.57 -5.15 -0.62
CA THR A 148 15.23 -6.31 0.01
C THR A 148 14.50 -6.71 1.28
N ASN A 149 14.13 -8.00 1.37
CA ASN A 149 13.45 -8.57 2.51
C ASN A 149 14.29 -8.48 3.81
N PRO A 150 13.64 -8.44 4.99
CA PRO A 150 14.32 -8.49 6.28
C PRO A 150 15.22 -9.72 6.46
N ALA A 151 16.23 -9.59 7.30
CA ALA A 151 17.15 -10.69 7.63
C ALA A 151 16.54 -11.75 8.58
N GLY A 152 15.43 -11.44 9.23
CA GLY A 152 14.76 -12.32 10.19
C GLY A 152 13.46 -12.89 9.63
N ALA A 153 13.30 -14.21 9.71
CA ALA A 153 12.05 -14.89 9.37
C ALA A 153 10.96 -14.54 10.41
N ALA A 154 9.86 -13.98 9.94
CA ALA A 154 8.69 -13.60 10.72
C ALA A 154 7.54 -13.23 9.79
N THR A 155 6.34 -13.04 10.32
CA THR A 155 5.25 -12.36 9.60
C THR A 155 5.36 -10.86 9.84
N TYR A 156 5.46 -10.11 8.75
CA TYR A 156 5.52 -8.66 8.74
C TYR A 156 4.18 -8.11 8.24
N PHE A 157 3.71 -6.99 8.78
CA PHE A 157 2.47 -6.37 8.32
C PHE A 157 2.81 -5.10 7.55
N ILE A 158 2.51 -5.11 6.26
CA ILE A 158 2.66 -3.95 5.38
C ILE A 158 1.34 -3.20 5.41
N TRP A 159 1.39 -1.91 5.72
CA TRP A 159 0.21 -1.08 5.88
C TRP A 159 -0.04 -0.25 4.63
N LEU A 160 -1.31 -0.07 4.30
CA LEU A 160 -1.79 0.84 3.27
C LEU A 160 -2.65 1.90 3.95
N THR A 161 -2.42 3.17 3.62
CA THR A 161 -3.22 4.31 4.11
C THR A 161 -3.49 5.32 3.00
N SER A 162 -4.56 6.10 3.13
CA SER A 162 -4.71 7.37 2.42
C SER A 162 -4.82 8.57 3.36
N SER A 163 -4.49 9.78 2.87
CA SER A 163 -4.38 10.96 3.74
C SER A 163 -5.69 11.68 4.04
N THR A 164 -6.66 11.67 3.12
CA THR A 164 -7.90 12.48 3.26
C THR A 164 -9.16 11.68 3.56
N ASN A 165 -9.18 10.38 3.26
CA ASN A 165 -10.39 9.55 3.42
C ASN A 165 -10.21 8.42 4.47
N ASP A 166 -9.12 8.43 5.23
CA ASP A 166 -8.78 7.40 6.23
C ASP A 166 -8.92 5.97 5.67
N LEU A 167 -8.64 5.79 4.37
CA LEU A 167 -8.60 4.49 3.73
C LEU A 167 -7.47 3.70 4.36
N PHE A 168 -7.72 2.44 4.71
CA PHE A 168 -6.76 1.62 5.43
C PHE A 168 -6.76 0.15 5.00
N GLY A 169 -5.59 -0.47 4.96
CA GLY A 169 -5.42 -1.89 4.68
C GLY A 169 -4.14 -2.44 5.30
N SER A 170 -4.07 -3.77 5.42
CA SER A 170 -2.84 -4.43 5.84
C SER A 170 -2.66 -5.77 5.15
N VAL A 171 -1.44 -6.05 4.70
CA VAL A 171 -1.07 -7.35 4.14
C VAL A 171 -0.10 -8.06 5.09
N PRO A 172 -0.44 -9.26 5.60
CA PRO A 172 0.54 -10.11 6.28
C PRO A 172 1.49 -10.74 5.27
N LEU A 173 2.77 -10.45 5.38
CA LEU A 173 3.84 -10.98 4.53
C LEU A 173 4.72 -11.95 5.33
N PRO A 174 4.63 -13.27 5.09
CA PRO A 174 5.45 -14.25 5.78
C PRO A 174 6.85 -14.31 5.16
N ILE A 175 7.85 -13.80 5.85
CA ILE A 175 9.25 -13.94 5.46
C ILE A 175 9.81 -15.23 6.06
N VAL A 176 10.43 -16.05 5.22
CA VAL A 176 10.92 -17.39 5.53
C VAL A 176 12.44 -17.51 5.29
N SER A 177 13.08 -18.50 5.89
CA SER A 177 14.50 -18.74 5.69
C SER A 177 14.85 -19.16 4.26
N ASP A 178 13.91 -19.82 3.59
CA ASP A 178 14.05 -20.31 2.23
C ASP A 178 12.69 -20.42 1.57
N ASP A 179 12.59 -20.01 0.31
CA ASP A 179 11.40 -20.07 -0.55
C ASP A 179 11.67 -20.83 -1.86
N ASP A 180 12.85 -21.45 -1.97
CA ASP A 180 13.23 -22.36 -3.04
C ASP A 180 12.41 -23.67 -2.87
N GLY A 181 11.17 -23.66 -3.34
CA GLY A 181 10.24 -24.79 -3.31
C GLY A 181 10.75 -25.98 -4.11
N ASN A 182 11.67 -26.76 -3.54
CA ASN A 182 12.30 -27.87 -4.21
C ASN A 182 11.31 -29.06 -4.28
N VAL A 183 10.66 -29.26 -5.43
CA VAL A 183 9.78 -30.40 -5.68
C VAL A 183 10.64 -31.57 -6.20
N SER A 184 10.92 -32.56 -5.34
CA SER A 184 11.61 -33.78 -5.77
C SER A 184 10.63 -34.93 -6.01
N LEU A 185 10.66 -35.53 -7.19
CA LEU A 185 9.97 -36.77 -7.51
C LEU A 185 10.93 -37.95 -7.36
N SER A 186 10.63 -38.87 -6.44
CA SER A 186 11.29 -40.18 -6.42
C SER A 186 10.48 -41.16 -7.27
N ILE A 187 11.07 -41.66 -8.37
CA ILE A 187 10.52 -42.79 -9.12
C ILE A 187 11.24 -44.05 -8.63
N PRO A 188 10.57 -44.99 -7.93
CA PRO A 188 11.16 -46.27 -7.60
C PRO A 188 11.53 -47.02 -8.88
N ALA A 189 12.77 -47.50 -8.97
CA ALA A 189 13.17 -48.36 -10.08
C ALA A 189 12.27 -49.62 -10.08
N SER A 190 11.51 -49.85 -11.16
CA SER A 190 10.88 -51.15 -11.34
C SER A 190 12.00 -52.17 -11.54
N SER A 191 12.18 -53.09 -10.60
CA SER A 191 13.03 -54.26 -10.82
C SER A 191 12.44 -55.05 -11.98
N GLY A 192 12.97 -54.82 -13.19
CA GLY A 192 12.64 -55.59 -14.37
C GLY A 192 12.94 -57.06 -14.09
N GLY A 193 11.87 -57.85 -13.93
CA GLY A 193 11.98 -59.28 -13.72
C GLY A 193 12.73 -59.90 -14.88
N SER A 194 13.91 -60.44 -14.61
CA SER A 194 14.63 -61.29 -15.55
C SER A 194 13.78 -62.53 -15.78
N SER A 195 13.21 -62.69 -16.97
CA SER A 195 12.53 -63.92 -17.39
C SER A 195 13.59 -65.02 -17.57
N PRO A 196 13.51 -66.15 -16.84
CA PRO A 196 14.36 -67.30 -17.11
C PRO A 196 13.62 -68.34 -17.96
N GLY A 197 14.24 -68.73 -19.08
CA GLY A 197 14.06 -70.06 -19.67
C GLY A 197 13.34 -70.13 -21.02
N GLY A 198 13.97 -70.83 -21.96
CA GLY A 198 13.43 -71.24 -23.26
C GLY A 198 14.52 -71.44 -24.30
#